data_AF-A0A022MF29-F1
#
_entry.id   AF-A0A022MF29-F1
#
_cell.length_a   1.000
_cell.length_b   1.000
_cell.length_c   1.000
_cell.angle_alpha   90.00
_cell.angle_beta   90.00
_cell.angle_gamma   90.00
#
_symmetry.space_group_name_H-M   'P 1'
#
loop_
_entity.id
_entity.type
_entity.pdbx_description
1 polymer ?
#
loop_
_entity_poly.entity_id
_entity_poly.type
_entity_poly.pdbx_seq_one_letter_code
_entity_poly.pdbx_strand_id
1 'polypeptide(L)'
;MAVRAGAPDSLSPDLDTAEQLLIVHDFPHGFDDRAVTQLRYLADEGPAVGVHLMLVADREDAAAYGPLLDPLWRSLMRLTPVPDDHLADPWVGHAWTYEPPLVPPGSRVVEQVLAQVAAARRDWGR
;
A
#
# COMPACT_ATOMS: atom_id res chain seq x y z
N MET A 1 18.50 -5.50 16.63
CA MET A 1 19.85 -6.11 16.75
C MET A 1 19.78 -7.64 16.77
N ALA A 2 19.04 -8.29 17.69
CA ALA A 2 18.93 -9.76 17.75
C ALA A 2 18.20 -10.39 16.54
N VAL A 3 17.04 -9.85 16.14
CA VAL A 3 16.30 -10.31 14.94
C VAL A 3 17.12 -10.13 13.66
N ARG A 4 17.73 -8.95 13.49
CA ARG A 4 18.64 -8.65 12.37
C ARG A 4 19.88 -9.55 12.32
N ALA A 5 20.33 -10.07 13.47
CA ALA A 5 21.47 -10.99 13.57
C ALA A 5 21.06 -12.47 13.41
N GLY A 6 19.77 -12.76 13.13
CA GLY A 6 19.27 -14.13 13.01
C GLY A 6 19.26 -14.90 14.33
N ALA A 7 19.25 -14.19 15.47
CA ALA A 7 19.25 -14.78 16.80
C ALA A 7 17.96 -14.41 17.59
N PRO A 8 16.76 -14.77 17.09
CA PRO A 8 15.50 -14.45 17.74
C PRO A 8 15.38 -15.07 19.15
N ASP A 9 16.06 -16.19 19.39
CA ASP A 9 16.12 -16.87 20.70
C ASP A 9 16.87 -16.06 21.77
N SER A 10 17.57 -14.97 21.38
CA SER A 10 18.25 -14.05 22.30
C SER A 10 17.35 -12.91 22.78
N LEU A 11 16.10 -12.84 22.30
CA LEU A 11 15.12 -11.87 22.76
C LEU A 11 14.69 -12.21 24.19
N SER A 12 14.34 -11.19 24.97
CA SER A 12 13.78 -11.40 26.31
C SER A 12 12.51 -12.26 26.19
N PRO A 13 12.30 -13.27 27.04
CA PRO A 13 11.10 -14.11 27.00
C PRO A 13 9.80 -13.33 27.27
N ASP A 14 9.90 -12.14 27.86
CA ASP A 14 8.76 -11.22 28.07
C ASP A 14 8.51 -10.30 26.86
N LEU A 15 9.34 -10.38 25.82
CA LEU A 15 9.20 -9.55 24.63
C LEU A 15 8.13 -10.16 23.72
N ASP A 16 7.02 -9.45 23.57
CA ASP A 16 5.98 -9.82 22.62
C ASP A 16 6.55 -9.79 21.18
N THR A 17 6.61 -10.96 20.55
CA THR A 17 7.07 -11.13 19.17
C THR A 17 5.95 -10.88 18.16
N ALA A 18 4.73 -10.56 18.61
CA ALA A 18 3.66 -10.16 17.72
C ALA A 18 4.09 -8.93 16.93
N GLU A 19 3.88 -8.98 15.62
CA GLU A 19 4.10 -7.84 14.75
C GLU A 19 3.19 -6.69 15.20
N GLN A 20 3.79 -5.53 15.51
CA GLN A 20 3.09 -4.34 15.94
C GLN A 20 2.81 -3.46 14.73
N LEU A 21 1.56 -2.99 14.61
CA LEU A 21 1.19 -1.98 13.62
C LEU A 21 1.06 -0.62 14.30
N LEU A 22 1.99 0.29 14.01
CA LEU A 22 1.87 1.70 14.37
C LEU A 22 1.01 2.41 13.32
N ILE A 23 -0.13 2.92 13.76
CA ILE A 23 -1.01 3.74 12.91
C ILE A 23 -0.82 5.20 13.32
N VAL A 24 -0.37 6.01 12.38
CA VAL A 24 -0.31 7.47 12.55
C VAL A 24 -1.45 8.09 11.76
N HIS A 25 -2.32 8.80 12.46
CA HIS A 25 -3.43 9.53 11.89
C HIS A 25 -3.08 11.02 11.78
N ASP A 26 -3.69 11.69 10.81
CA ASP A 26 -3.64 13.15 10.66
C ASP A 26 -2.22 13.71 10.49
N PHE A 27 -1.31 12.94 9.91
CA PHE A 27 0.01 13.47 9.57
C PHE A 27 -0.15 14.52 8.45
N PRO A 28 0.46 15.71 8.57
CA PRO A 28 1.57 16.06 9.47
C PRO A 28 1.20 16.82 10.76
N HIS A 29 -0.07 16.98 11.10
CA HIS A 29 -0.48 17.81 12.23
C HIS A 29 0.14 17.34 13.55
N GLY A 30 0.78 18.27 14.28
CA GLY A 30 1.42 18.00 15.57
C GLY A 30 2.80 17.33 15.48
N PHE A 31 3.35 17.11 14.28
CA PHE A 31 4.70 16.57 14.11
C PHE A 31 5.75 17.69 14.04
N ASP A 32 6.78 17.60 14.87
CA ASP A 32 7.99 18.41 14.72
C ASP A 32 9.04 17.67 13.86
N ASP A 33 10.13 18.35 13.49
CA ASP A 33 11.20 17.77 12.66
C ASP A 33 11.81 16.50 13.27
N ARG A 34 11.83 16.44 14.61
CA ARG A 34 12.34 15.28 15.36
C ARG A 34 11.41 14.10 15.19
N ALA A 35 10.10 14.27 15.38
CA ALA A 35 9.10 13.23 15.22
C ALA A 35 9.07 12.72 13.78
N VAL A 36 9.20 13.61 12.79
CA VAL A 36 9.32 13.24 11.37
C VAL A 36 10.55 12.35 11.13
N THR A 37 11.71 12.71 11.71
CA THR A 37 12.93 11.92 11.58
C THR A 37 12.78 10.53 12.22
N GLN A 38 12.13 10.46 13.38
CA GLN A 38 11.85 9.17 14.05
C GLN A 38 10.88 8.31 13.24
N LEU A 39 9.85 8.91 12.65
CA LEU A 39 8.90 8.24 11.78
C LEU A 39 9.60 7.62 10.56
N ARG A 40 10.55 8.35 9.95
CA ARG A 40 11.39 7.82 8.86
C ARG A 40 12.22 6.63 9.31
N TYR A 41 12.86 6.73 10.46
CA TYR A 41 13.63 5.62 11.02
C TYR A 41 12.76 4.38 11.26
N LEU A 42 11.54 4.55 11.77
CA LEU A 42 10.58 3.46 11.95
C LEU A 42 10.11 2.86 10.63
N ALA A 43 9.89 3.68 9.59
CA ALA A 43 9.53 3.17 8.26
C ALA A 43 10.63 2.30 7.66
N ASP A 44 11.90 2.67 7.85
CA ASP A 44 13.04 1.97 7.26
C ASP A 44 13.50 0.75 8.09
N GLU A 45 13.59 0.87 9.42
CA GLU A 45 14.17 -0.16 10.30
C GLU A 45 13.11 -0.95 11.10
N GLY A 46 11.90 -0.41 11.23
CA GLY A 46 10.81 -1.03 12.00
C GLY A 46 10.46 -2.44 11.54
N PRO A 47 10.31 -2.71 10.22
CA PRO A 47 9.92 -4.05 9.75
C PRO A 47 10.90 -5.15 10.17
N ALA A 48 12.21 -4.83 10.26
CA ALA A 48 13.23 -5.78 10.67
C ALA A 48 13.15 -6.18 12.17
N VAL A 49 12.34 -5.48 12.94
CA VAL A 49 12.06 -5.75 14.37
C VAL A 49 10.58 -5.97 14.64
N GLY A 50 9.77 -6.23 13.60
CA GLY A 50 8.35 -6.53 13.73
C GLY A 50 7.46 -5.31 13.97
N VAL A 51 7.91 -4.09 13.62
CA VAL A 51 7.10 -2.87 13.70
C VAL A 51 6.76 -2.39 12.29
N HIS A 52 5.48 -2.38 11.96
CA HIS A 52 4.97 -1.90 10.68
C HIS A 52 4.34 -0.51 10.86
N LEU A 53 4.46 0.34 9.85
CA LEU A 53 3.90 1.69 9.85
C LEU A 53 2.75 1.79 8.86
N MET A 54 1.61 2.31 9.30
CA MET A 54 0.53 2.80 8.45
C MET A 54 0.33 4.29 8.69
N LEU A 55 0.36 5.06 7.61
CA LEU A 55 0.19 6.51 7.65
C LEU A 55 -1.12 6.90 6.99
N VAL A 56 -1.94 7.68 7.70
CA VAL A 56 -3.08 8.40 7.14
C VAL A 56 -2.67 9.86 7.07
N ALA A 57 -2.40 10.34 5.86
CA ALA A 57 -1.83 11.66 5.61
C ALA A 57 -2.32 12.24 4.29
N ASP A 58 -2.36 13.57 4.23
CA ASP A 58 -2.42 14.31 2.96
C ASP A 58 -1.00 14.75 2.57
N ARG A 59 -0.62 14.48 1.32
CA ARG A 59 0.70 14.85 0.82
C ARG A 59 0.82 16.36 0.60
N GLU A 60 -0.27 17.05 0.26
CA GLU A 60 -0.28 18.51 0.08
C GLU A 60 -0.03 19.21 1.41
N ASP A 61 -0.68 18.76 2.49
CA ASP A 61 -0.48 19.30 3.84
C ASP A 61 0.96 19.11 4.34
N ALA A 62 1.61 18.01 3.93
CA ALA A 62 2.99 17.71 4.27
C ALA A 62 4.04 18.47 3.43
N ALA A 63 3.64 19.30 2.47
CA ALA A 63 4.56 20.03 1.59
C ALA A 63 5.48 21.00 2.36
N ALA A 64 5.10 21.44 3.56
CA ALA A 64 5.90 22.31 4.42
C ALA A 64 7.25 21.69 4.84
N TYR A 65 7.35 20.36 4.93
CA TYR A 65 8.61 19.65 5.21
C TYR A 65 9.50 19.50 3.96
N GLY A 66 9.00 19.94 2.81
CA GLY A 66 9.72 19.95 1.54
C GLY A 66 10.22 18.55 1.12
N PRO A 67 11.41 18.46 0.49
CA PRO A 67 11.91 17.20 -0.05
C PRO A 67 12.33 16.19 1.02
N LEU A 68 12.30 16.57 2.31
CA LEU A 68 12.65 15.68 3.42
C LEU A 68 11.79 14.42 3.44
N LEU A 69 10.52 14.53 3.05
CA LEU A 69 9.57 13.43 3.09
C LEU A 69 9.54 12.60 1.80
N ASP A 70 10.19 13.04 0.72
CA ASP A 70 10.18 12.30 -0.55
C ASP A 70 10.66 10.85 -0.42
N PRO A 71 11.72 10.53 0.34
CA PRO A 71 12.14 9.14 0.55
C PRO A 71 11.07 8.33 1.30
N LEU A 72 10.44 8.91 2.31
CA LEU A 72 9.37 8.27 3.08
C LEU A 72 8.18 7.94 2.17
N TRP A 73 7.76 8.88 1.33
CA TRP A 73 6.66 8.67 0.40
C TRP A 73 6.95 7.59 -0.65
N ARG A 74 8.22 7.37 -1.00
CA ARG A 74 8.63 6.33 -1.93
C ARG A 74 8.77 4.96 -1.27
N SER A 75 9.02 4.89 0.03
CA SER A 75 9.15 3.61 0.75
C SER A 75 7.80 3.04 1.21
N LEU A 76 6.75 3.87 1.28
CA LEU A 76 5.41 3.44 1.69
C LEU A 76 4.57 2.92 0.51
N MET A 77 3.87 1.81 0.73
CA MET A 77 2.80 1.34 -0.15
C MET A 77 1.56 2.24 0.05
N ARG A 78 0.96 2.69 -1.06
CA ARG A 78 -0.29 3.47 -1.02
C ARG A 78 -1.50 2.53 -1.00
N LEU A 79 -2.44 2.79 -0.09
CA LEU A 79 -3.70 2.07 0.02
C LEU A 79 -4.85 3.03 -0.30
N THR A 80 -5.72 2.64 -1.24
CA THR A 80 -6.90 3.43 -1.61
C THR A 80 -8.03 3.17 -0.60
N PRO A 81 -8.62 4.19 0.04
CA PRO A 81 -9.61 4.01 1.09
C PRO A 81 -11.04 3.68 0.59
N VAL A 82 -11.26 3.61 -0.74
CA VAL A 82 -12.57 3.36 -1.34
C VAL A 82 -12.61 1.94 -1.95
N PRO A 83 -13.63 1.12 -1.65
CA PRO A 83 -13.89 -0.10 -2.41
C PRO A 83 -14.56 0.31 -3.73
N ASP A 84 -13.77 0.52 -4.79
CA ASP A 84 -14.32 0.76 -6.11
C ASP A 84 -13.51 0.02 -7.18
N ASP A 85 -14.18 -0.35 -8.28
CA ASP A 85 -13.66 -1.14 -9.40
C ASP A 85 -12.67 -0.35 -10.29
N HIS A 86 -12.22 0.80 -9.80
CA HIS A 86 -11.35 1.71 -10.54
C HIS A 86 -9.90 1.54 -10.09
N LEU A 87 -9.12 0.91 -10.96
CA LEU A 87 -7.66 0.74 -10.86
C LEU A 87 -6.87 2.06 -10.99
N ALA A 88 -7.55 3.22 -10.94
CA ALA A 88 -6.99 4.54 -11.19
C ALA A 88 -7.24 5.44 -9.99
N ASP A 89 -6.15 5.97 -9.43
CA ASP A 89 -6.11 6.98 -8.38
C ASP A 89 -6.59 8.33 -8.94
N PRO A 90 -7.75 8.87 -8.51
CA PRO A 90 -8.24 10.18 -8.96
C PRO A 90 -7.44 11.37 -8.39
N TRP A 91 -6.58 11.16 -7.39
CA TRP A 91 -6.09 12.24 -6.52
C TRP A 91 -4.66 12.71 -6.80
N VAL A 92 -3.90 12.07 -7.71
CA VAL A 92 -2.46 12.39 -7.89
C VAL A 92 -2.14 13.02 -9.26
N GLY A 93 -3.14 13.23 -10.12
CA GLY A 93 -2.93 13.88 -11.42
C GLY A 93 -1.95 13.15 -12.37
N HIS A 94 -1.63 11.89 -12.08
CA HIS A 94 -0.82 11.05 -12.96
C HIS A 94 -1.73 10.24 -13.87
N ALA A 95 -1.59 10.42 -15.19
CA ALA A 95 -2.24 9.56 -16.16
C ALA A 95 -1.53 8.20 -16.18
N TRP A 96 -2.20 7.16 -15.68
CA TRP A 96 -1.73 5.79 -15.84
C TRP A 96 -2.51 5.15 -16.99
N THR A 97 -1.77 4.56 -17.93
CA THR A 97 -2.36 3.74 -19.00
C THR A 97 -2.30 2.28 -18.55
N TYR A 98 -3.45 1.70 -18.25
CA TYR A 98 -3.57 0.26 -18.05
C TYR A 98 -3.70 -0.41 -19.43
N GLU A 99 -2.69 -1.21 -19.80
CA GLU A 99 -2.81 -2.14 -20.93
C GLU A 99 -3.18 -3.53 -20.39
N PRO A 100 -4.45 -3.95 -20.50
CA PRO A 100 -4.84 -5.29 -20.10
C PRO A 100 -4.11 -6.33 -20.96
N PRO A 101 -3.71 -7.49 -20.39
CA PRO A 101 -3.15 -8.57 -21.17
C PRO A 101 -4.16 -9.01 -22.24
N LEU A 102 -3.73 -8.97 -23.50
CA LEU A 102 -4.51 -9.48 -24.63
C LEU A 102 -4.50 -11.01 -24.61
N VAL A 103 -5.59 -11.61 -25.07
CA VAL A 103 -5.62 -13.06 -25.28
C VAL A 103 -4.57 -13.45 -26.34
N PRO A 104 -3.92 -14.63 -26.20
CA PRO A 104 -2.95 -15.08 -27.19
C PRO A 104 -3.54 -15.10 -28.61
N PRO A 105 -2.76 -14.79 -29.66
CA PRO A 105 -3.22 -14.90 -31.04
C PRO A 105 -3.74 -16.31 -31.34
N GLY A 106 -4.91 -16.40 -31.98
CA GLY A 106 -5.59 -17.67 -32.26
C GLY A 106 -6.35 -18.28 -31.08
N SER A 107 -6.37 -17.63 -29.92
CA SER A 107 -7.18 -18.05 -28.77
C SER A 107 -8.68 -17.90 -29.04
N ARG A 108 -9.46 -18.90 -28.65
CA ARG A 108 -10.95 -18.88 -28.69
C ARG A 108 -11.59 -18.35 -27.40
N VAL A 109 -10.79 -17.87 -26.44
CA VAL A 109 -11.28 -17.43 -25.12
C VAL A 109 -12.32 -16.32 -25.25
N VAL A 110 -12.12 -15.36 -26.15
CA VAL A 110 -13.10 -14.26 -26.36
C VAL A 110 -14.43 -14.80 -26.88
N GLU A 111 -14.42 -15.68 -27.88
CA GLU A 111 -15.64 -16.31 -28.42
C GLU A 111 -16.40 -17.11 -27.34
N GLN A 112 -15.68 -17.87 -26.53
CA GLN A 112 -16.24 -18.69 -25.46
C GLN A 112 -16.88 -17.83 -24.36
N VAL A 113 -16.19 -16.79 -23.91
CA VAL A 113 -16.70 -15.86 -22.90
C VAL A 113 -17.94 -15.13 -23.43
N LEU A 114 -17.91 -14.64 -24.67
CA LEU A 114 -19.07 -13.98 -25.28
C LEU A 114 -20.27 -14.92 -25.43
N ALA A 115 -20.04 -16.20 -25.78
CA ALA A 115 -21.10 -17.20 -25.84
C ALA A 115 -21.74 -17.45 -24.45
N GLN A 116 -20.93 -17.54 -23.40
CA GLN A 116 -21.40 -17.69 -22.02
C GLN A 116 -22.17 -16.46 -21.53
N VAL A 117 -21.67 -15.25 -21.79
CA VAL A 117 -22.36 -14.00 -21.44
C VAL A 117 -23.70 -13.88 -22.18
N ALA A 118 -23.74 -14.24 -23.47
CA ALA A 118 -24.97 -14.22 -24.25
C ALA A 118 -26.00 -15.25 -23.74
N ALA A 119 -25.55 -16.42 -23.30
CA ALA A 119 -26.42 -17.42 -22.67
C ALA A 119 -26.99 -16.90 -21.35
N ALA A 120 -26.12 -16.40 -20.45
CA ALA A 120 -26.54 -15.84 -19.17
C ALA A 120 -27.53 -14.68 -19.32
N ARG A 121 -27.34 -13.79 -20.30
CA ARG A 121 -28.29 -12.71 -20.61
C ARG A 121 -29.67 -13.21 -21.05
N ARG A 122 -29.72 -14.30 -21.83
CA ARG A 122 -31.00 -14.90 -22.26
C ARG A 122 -31.74 -15.60 -21.13
N ASP A 123 -30.99 -16.15 -20.18
CA ASP A 123 -31.55 -16.80 -19.00
C ASP A 123 -32.05 -15.79 -17.96
N TRP A 124 -31.44 -14.62 -17.88
CA TRP A 124 -31.88 -13.55 -16.97
C TRP A 124 -33.10 -12.75 -17.47
N GLY A 125 -33.37 -12.79 -18.78
CA GLY A 125 -34.51 -12.13 -19.41
C GLY A 125 -35.76 -13.01 -19.61
N ARG A 126 -35.74 -14.24 -19.10
CA ARG A 126 -36.90 -15.15 -19.03
C ARG A 126 -37.39 -15.23 -17.59
#